data_AF-A0A5B8Y0L4-F1
#
_entry.id   AF-A0A5B8Y0L4-F1
#
_cell.length_a   1.000
_cell.length_b   1.000
_cell.length_c   1.000
_cell.angle_alpha   90.00
_cell.angle_beta   90.00
_cell.angle_gamma   90.00
#
_symmetry.space_group_name_H-M   'P 1'
#
loop_
_entity.id
_entity.type
_entity.pdbx_description
1 polymer ?
#
loop_
_entity_poly.entity_id
_entity_poly.type
_entity_poly.pdbx_seq_one_letter_code
_entity_poly.pdbx_strand_id
1 'polypeptide(L)'
;MVEKTEVQISDAALKSVAIHSALAGLCPLIPVPFVDDLIIERIHRRLNRELFELNGLTLSDGNTKTLAESPSKLMSAALKKIVFWPIKKLITKVVYFLAIKSCADVAASIFHEGWLLARALEAGYVPQELLQRGDPPTIKRLRAVIIRAREAVDMSPTQAVMRSAFGVGREVFGEVLSALRKTLLTSKSEGERLSAAKEDVGGITDRIVDEVRRHWSHGAALDEALRASIQLGESIFDPKSR
;
A
#
# COMPACT_ATOMS: atom_id res chain seq x y z
N MET A 1 -17.06 -28.96 -4.57
CA MET A 1 -17.15 -27.57 -5.07
C MET A 1 -16.70 -26.69 -3.93
N VAL A 2 -15.53 -26.06 -4.03
CA VAL A 2 -14.97 -25.27 -2.92
C VAL A 2 -15.61 -23.89 -2.98
N GLU A 3 -16.49 -23.61 -2.03
CA GLU A 3 -17.00 -22.29 -1.70
C GLU A 3 -15.80 -21.43 -1.27
N LYS A 4 -15.30 -20.60 -2.20
CA LYS A 4 -14.20 -19.66 -1.98
C LYS A 4 -14.77 -18.24 -1.99
N THR A 5 -15.24 -17.84 -0.82
CA THR A 5 -15.77 -16.51 -0.52
C THR A 5 -15.12 -16.15 0.84
N GLU A 6 -14.46 -15.01 1.04
CA GLU A 6 -14.75 -13.70 0.46
C GLU A 6 -13.51 -12.80 0.57
N VAL A 7 -13.11 -12.16 -0.52
CA VAL A 7 -12.33 -10.93 -0.39
C VAL A 7 -13.30 -9.91 0.22
N GLN A 8 -13.09 -9.56 1.49
CA GLN A 8 -14.05 -8.78 2.30
C GLN A 8 -14.08 -7.27 1.99
N ILE A 9 -13.56 -6.87 0.82
CA ILE A 9 -13.63 -5.51 0.30
C ILE A 9 -14.17 -5.55 -1.13
N SER A 10 -14.81 -4.47 -1.57
CA SER A 10 -15.37 -4.35 -2.91
C SER A 10 -14.30 -4.59 -4.00
N ASP A 11 -14.72 -5.08 -5.16
CA ASP A 11 -13.83 -5.29 -6.31
C ASP A 11 -13.13 -3.99 -6.76
N ALA A 12 -13.84 -2.86 -6.66
CA ALA A 12 -13.27 -1.55 -6.96
C ALA A 12 -12.17 -1.17 -5.96
N ALA A 13 -12.40 -1.37 -4.66
CA ALA A 13 -11.40 -1.13 -3.64
C ALA A 13 -10.20 -2.08 -3.80
N LEU A 14 -10.43 -3.38 -4.04
CA LEU A 14 -9.36 -4.35 -4.27
C LEU A 14 -8.47 -3.93 -5.45
N LYS A 15 -9.07 -3.52 -6.57
CA LYS A 15 -8.31 -3.05 -7.74
C LYS A 15 -7.49 -1.80 -7.42
N SER A 16 -8.07 -0.85 -6.68
CA SER A 16 -7.35 0.35 -6.23
C SER A 16 -6.19 0.01 -5.30
N VAL A 17 -6.39 -0.89 -4.33
CA VAL A 17 -5.32 -1.34 -3.44
C VAL A 17 -4.23 -2.04 -4.23
N ALA A 18 -4.58 -2.95 -5.15
CA ALA A 18 -3.62 -3.70 -5.96
C ALA A 18 -2.75 -2.78 -6.84
N ILE A 19 -3.36 -1.80 -7.52
CA ILE A 19 -2.62 -0.93 -8.44
C ILE A 19 -1.64 -0.01 -7.70
N HIS A 20 -2.04 0.55 -6.56
CA HIS A 20 -1.16 1.39 -5.75
C HIS A 20 -0.08 0.54 -5.05
N SER A 21 -0.39 -0.70 -4.67
CA SER A 21 0.60 -1.64 -4.15
C SER A 21 1.64 -2.02 -5.20
N ALA A 22 1.22 -2.25 -6.46
CA ALA A 22 2.13 -2.50 -7.58
C ALA A 22 3.06 -1.29 -7.81
N LEU A 23 2.49 -0.08 -7.89
CA LEU A 23 3.25 1.16 -8.07
C LEU A 23 4.28 1.38 -6.97
N ALA A 24 3.84 1.30 -5.70
CA ALA A 24 4.73 1.49 -4.56
C ALA A 24 5.80 0.39 -4.51
N GLY A 25 5.42 -0.86 -4.80
CA GLY A 25 6.36 -1.98 -4.86
C GLY A 25 7.45 -1.80 -5.91
N LEU A 26 7.22 -1.08 -7.00
CA LEU A 26 8.26 -0.83 -8.00
C LEU A 26 9.18 0.36 -7.66
N CYS A 27 8.80 1.22 -6.70
CA CYS A 27 9.57 2.40 -6.32
C CYS A 27 10.98 2.11 -5.78
N PRO A 28 11.24 1.05 -4.99
CA PRO A 28 12.58 0.68 -4.52
C PRO A 28 13.61 0.44 -5.63
N LEU A 29 13.17 0.32 -6.89
CA LEU A 29 14.04 0.12 -8.06
C LEU A 29 14.48 1.43 -8.70
N ILE A 30 13.91 2.56 -8.27
CA ILE A 30 14.31 3.88 -8.73
C ILE A 30 15.69 4.17 -8.13
N PRO A 31 16.73 4.41 -8.94
CA PRO A 31 18.11 4.50 -8.46
C PRO A 31 18.42 5.84 -7.76
N VAL A 32 17.41 6.56 -7.29
CA VAL A 32 17.56 7.88 -6.68
C VAL A 32 17.13 7.77 -5.21
N PRO A 33 18.06 7.93 -4.25
CA PRO A 33 17.75 7.80 -2.84
C PRO A 33 16.72 8.86 -2.41
N PHE A 34 15.84 8.50 -1.48
CA PHE A 34 14.77 9.34 -0.90
C PHE A 34 13.62 9.68 -1.87
N VAL A 35 13.86 9.65 -3.18
CA VAL A 35 12.81 9.92 -4.18
C VAL A 35 11.78 8.79 -4.19
N ASP A 36 12.23 7.56 -4.00
CA ASP A 36 11.36 6.40 -3.81
C ASP A 36 10.41 6.57 -2.61
N ASP A 37 10.92 6.96 -1.45
CA ASP A 37 10.10 7.21 -0.25
C ASP A 37 9.05 8.30 -0.48
N LEU A 38 9.45 9.40 -1.13
CA LEU A 38 8.53 10.50 -1.47
C LEU A 38 7.44 10.06 -2.45
N ILE A 39 7.79 9.22 -3.44
CA ILE A 39 6.82 8.70 -4.41
C ILE A 39 5.88 7.71 -3.72
N ILE A 40 6.39 6.82 -2.85
CA ILE A 40 5.57 5.88 -2.08
C ILE A 40 4.58 6.64 -1.20
N GLU A 41 5.01 7.68 -0.51
CA GLU A 41 4.11 8.51 0.30
C GLU A 41 2.99 9.13 -0.56
N ARG A 42 3.32 9.63 -1.76
CA ARG A 42 2.32 10.18 -2.69
C ARG A 42 1.35 9.12 -3.20
N ILE A 43 1.85 7.94 -3.57
CA ILE A 43 1.02 6.81 -3.99
C ILE A 43 0.06 6.42 -2.86
N HIS A 44 0.56 6.36 -1.62
CA HIS A 44 -0.26 6.02 -0.46
C HIS A 44 -1.32 7.10 -0.17
N ARG A 45 -0.98 8.38 -0.28
CA ARG A 45 -1.94 9.48 -0.19
C ARG A 45 -3.05 9.35 -1.24
N ARG A 46 -2.69 9.05 -2.49
CA ARG A 46 -3.67 8.87 -3.57
C ARG A 46 -4.57 7.68 -3.30
N LEU A 47 -4.00 6.54 -2.89
CA LEU A 47 -4.77 5.36 -2.50
C LEU A 47 -5.82 5.70 -1.45
N ASN A 48 -5.41 6.38 -0.37
CA ASN A 48 -6.33 6.75 0.71
C ASN A 48 -7.46 7.66 0.21
N ARG A 49 -7.14 8.64 -0.65
CA ARG A 49 -8.16 9.49 -1.26
C ARG A 49 -9.15 8.69 -2.11
N GLU A 50 -8.65 7.81 -2.96
CA GLU A 50 -9.47 6.99 -3.86
C GLU A 50 -10.38 6.04 -3.08
N LEU A 51 -9.90 5.45 -1.98
CA LEU A 51 -10.71 4.61 -1.10
C LEU A 51 -11.82 5.40 -0.38
N PHE A 52 -11.56 6.64 0.02
CA PHE A 52 -12.59 7.53 0.56
C PHE A 52 -13.62 7.90 -0.52
N GLU A 53 -13.16 8.26 -1.73
CA GLU A 53 -14.03 8.61 -2.86
C GLU A 53 -14.96 7.45 -3.25
N LEU A 54 -14.45 6.22 -3.26
CA LEU A 54 -15.25 5.00 -3.50
C LEU A 54 -16.38 4.80 -2.46
N ASN A 55 -16.23 5.37 -1.27
CA ASN A 55 -17.23 5.34 -0.19
C ASN A 55 -18.04 6.64 -0.10
N GLY A 56 -18.00 7.50 -1.13
CA GLY A 56 -18.72 8.78 -1.16
C GLY A 56 -18.21 9.81 -0.15
N LEU A 57 -16.97 9.67 0.32
CA LEU A 57 -16.33 10.56 1.28
C LEU A 57 -15.28 11.43 0.59
N THR A 58 -15.06 12.62 1.12
CA THR A 58 -13.99 13.51 0.68
C THR A 58 -12.92 13.61 1.76
N LEU A 59 -11.65 13.54 1.35
CA LEU A 59 -10.52 13.63 2.26
C LEU A 59 -9.71 14.89 1.93
N SER A 60 -9.59 15.79 2.90
CA SER A 60 -8.75 16.98 2.77
C SER A 60 -7.27 16.61 2.60
N ASP A 61 -6.48 17.48 1.99
CA ASP A 61 -5.04 17.21 1.77
C ASP A 61 -4.29 16.94 3.08
N GLY A 62 -4.61 17.68 4.15
CA GLY A 62 -4.01 17.50 5.48
C GLY A 62 -4.36 16.16 6.12
N ASN A 63 -5.60 15.69 5.95
CA ASN A 63 -6.03 14.39 6.44
C ASN A 63 -5.44 13.24 5.62
N THR A 64 -5.34 13.43 4.30
CA THR A 64 -4.69 12.48 3.40
C THR A 64 -3.24 12.26 3.80
N LYS A 65 -2.50 13.34 4.08
CA LYS A 65 -1.13 13.26 4.60
C LYS A 65 -1.09 12.50 5.92
N THR A 66 -1.98 12.84 6.85
CA THR A 66 -2.02 12.20 8.17
C THR A 66 -2.20 10.68 8.06
N LEU A 67 -3.07 10.18 7.17
CA LEU A 67 -3.27 8.74 6.96
C LEU A 67 -2.07 8.07 6.29
N ALA A 68 -1.42 8.76 5.36
CA ALA A 68 -0.32 8.20 4.56
C ALA A 68 1.05 8.28 5.23
N GLU A 69 1.17 9.00 6.34
CA GLU A 69 2.43 9.09 7.09
C GLU A 69 2.89 7.68 7.51
N SER A 70 4.07 7.29 7.08
CA SER A 70 4.72 6.08 7.59
C SER A 70 5.11 6.28 9.05
N PRO A 71 4.89 5.32 9.97
CA PRO A 71 5.51 5.34 11.28
C PRO A 71 7.03 5.29 11.07
N SER A 72 7.67 6.44 11.19
CA SER A 72 9.10 6.58 10.99
C SER A 72 9.83 5.81 12.09
N LYS A 73 10.16 4.55 11.83
CA LYS A 73 11.33 3.92 12.45
C LYS A 73 12.54 4.66 11.91
N LEU A 74 12.95 5.70 12.63
CA LEU A 74 14.31 6.19 12.71
C LEU A 74 14.99 6.33 11.34
N MET A 75 14.79 7.48 10.72
CA MET A 75 15.61 8.02 9.63
C MET A 75 17.06 8.36 10.12
N SER A 76 17.63 7.53 11.01
CA SER A 76 18.94 7.71 11.66
C SER A 76 19.85 6.48 11.57
N ALA A 77 19.56 5.48 10.73
CA ALA A 77 20.44 4.30 10.59
C ALA A 77 21.01 4.03 9.19
N ALA A 78 20.48 4.64 8.11
CA ALA A 78 20.86 4.27 6.73
C ALA A 78 21.84 5.22 6.02
N LEU A 79 22.46 6.17 6.73
CA LEU A 79 23.55 7.01 6.16
C LEU A 79 24.96 6.45 6.44
N LYS A 80 25.08 5.15 6.73
CA LYS A 80 26.39 4.48 6.84
C LYS A 80 26.51 3.39 5.79
N LYS A 81 27.36 3.69 4.81
CA LYS A 81 27.94 2.83 3.75
C LYS A 81 27.27 2.89 2.39
N ILE A 82 27.36 4.06 1.74
CA ILE A 82 27.60 4.09 0.28
C ILE A 82 29.11 3.97 0.09
N VAL A 83 29.59 2.73 -0.03
CA VAL A 83 30.76 2.37 -0.83
C VAL A 83 30.44 0.98 -1.40
N PHE A 84 30.23 0.90 -2.72
CA PHE A 84 30.95 0.00 -3.64
C PHE A 84 30.33 0.07 -5.04
N TRP A 85 31.08 0.67 -5.96
CA TRP A 85 30.97 0.54 -7.40
C TRP A 85 32.05 -0.46 -7.87
N PRO A 86 31.88 -1.36 -8.86
CA PRO A 86 30.72 -2.12 -9.31
C PRO A 86 31.01 -3.65 -9.33
N ILE A 87 30.22 -4.49 -8.66
CA ILE A 87 30.36 -5.96 -8.72
C ILE A 87 29.65 -6.49 -9.98
N LYS A 88 30.30 -6.31 -11.13
CA LYS A 88 29.67 -6.34 -12.46
C LYS A 88 29.16 -7.69 -12.96
N LYS A 89 29.43 -8.84 -12.31
CA LYS A 89 29.03 -10.16 -12.85
C LYS A 89 28.54 -11.23 -11.86
N LEU A 90 28.84 -11.15 -10.56
CA LEU A 90 28.39 -12.18 -9.59
C LEU A 90 27.00 -11.91 -9.00
N ILE A 91 26.43 -10.71 -9.21
CA ILE A 91 25.33 -10.20 -8.40
C ILE A 91 23.98 -10.17 -9.13
N THR A 92 23.90 -10.34 -10.45
CA THR A 92 22.63 -10.11 -11.17
C THR A 92 21.49 -11.04 -10.73
N LYS A 93 21.78 -12.25 -10.22
CA LYS A 93 20.75 -13.12 -9.62
C LYS A 93 20.39 -12.73 -8.20
N VAL A 94 21.38 -12.49 -7.35
CA VAL A 94 21.15 -12.10 -5.95
C VAL A 94 20.50 -10.72 -5.84
N VAL A 95 20.96 -9.72 -6.60
CA VAL A 95 20.33 -8.39 -6.65
C VAL A 95 18.94 -8.44 -7.24
N TYR A 96 18.69 -9.27 -8.26
CA TYR A 96 17.32 -9.40 -8.77
C TYR A 96 16.38 -10.03 -7.74
N PHE A 97 16.84 -11.07 -7.02
CA PHE A 97 16.05 -11.66 -5.94
C PHE A 97 15.83 -10.68 -4.78
N LEU A 98 16.87 -9.97 -4.35
CA LEU A 98 16.75 -8.93 -3.32
C LEU A 98 15.86 -7.78 -3.76
N ALA A 99 15.92 -7.38 -5.03
CA ALA A 99 15.05 -6.37 -5.62
C ALA A 99 13.59 -6.82 -5.58
N ILE A 100 13.27 -8.03 -6.04
CA ILE A 100 11.90 -8.59 -5.92
C ILE A 100 11.45 -8.63 -4.47
N LYS A 101 12.33 -9.04 -3.55
CA LYS A 101 12.00 -9.07 -2.12
C LYS A 101 11.63 -7.66 -1.62
N SER A 102 12.45 -6.65 -1.90
CA SER A 102 12.16 -5.27 -1.50
C SER A 102 10.85 -4.77 -2.12
N CYS A 103 10.62 -5.07 -3.40
CA CYS A 103 9.38 -4.72 -4.08
C CYS A 103 8.16 -5.35 -3.40
N ALA A 104 8.23 -6.65 -3.13
CA ALA A 104 7.16 -7.39 -2.49
C ALA A 104 6.91 -6.96 -1.05
N ASP A 105 7.97 -6.61 -0.30
CA ASP A 105 7.85 -6.16 1.08
C ASP A 105 7.15 -4.77 1.14
N VAL A 106 7.50 -3.84 0.24
CA VAL A 106 6.81 -2.53 0.11
C VAL A 106 5.37 -2.70 -0.37
N ALA A 107 5.14 -3.48 -1.43
CA ALA A 107 3.80 -3.72 -1.95
C ALA A 107 2.90 -4.39 -0.91
N ALA A 108 3.40 -5.36 -0.15
CA ALA A 108 2.64 -6.03 0.90
C ALA A 108 2.25 -5.05 2.02
N SER A 109 3.14 -4.12 2.38
CA SER A 109 2.86 -3.06 3.36
C SER A 109 1.71 -2.17 2.88
N ILE A 110 1.79 -1.64 1.67
CA ILE A 110 0.76 -0.76 1.09
C ILE A 110 -0.56 -1.52 0.90
N PHE A 111 -0.48 -2.79 0.50
CA PHE A 111 -1.65 -3.64 0.33
C PHE A 111 -2.39 -3.84 1.65
N HIS A 112 -1.68 -4.19 2.74
CA HIS A 112 -2.29 -4.36 4.07
C HIS A 112 -2.97 -3.08 4.54
N GLU A 113 -2.28 -1.94 4.46
CA GLU A 113 -2.81 -0.65 4.93
C GLU A 113 -4.01 -0.22 4.10
N GLY A 114 -3.92 -0.33 2.78
CA GLY A 114 -5.04 -0.03 1.88
C GLY A 114 -6.23 -0.96 2.08
N TRP A 115 -5.99 -2.26 2.29
CA TRP A 115 -7.04 -3.24 2.53
C TRP A 115 -7.75 -2.98 3.87
N LEU A 116 -7.00 -2.72 4.94
CA LEU A 116 -7.55 -2.38 6.26
C LEU A 116 -8.37 -1.10 6.21
N LEU A 117 -7.89 -0.07 5.50
CA LEU A 117 -8.62 1.17 5.32
C LEU A 117 -9.93 0.94 4.55
N ALA A 118 -9.85 0.26 3.40
CA ALA A 118 -11.03 -0.08 2.60
C ALA A 118 -12.05 -0.85 3.44
N ARG A 119 -11.60 -1.85 4.20
CA ARG A 119 -12.44 -2.64 5.09
C ARG A 119 -13.08 -1.79 6.18
N ALA A 120 -12.33 -0.88 6.82
CA ALA A 120 -12.86 0.01 7.86
C ALA A 120 -13.96 0.94 7.33
N LEU A 121 -13.80 1.44 6.10
CA LEU A 121 -14.78 2.30 5.44
C LEU A 121 -16.03 1.52 5.03
N GLU A 122 -15.86 0.40 4.34
CA GLU A 122 -16.97 -0.40 3.79
C GLU A 122 -17.77 -1.13 4.88
N ALA A 123 -17.12 -1.56 5.96
CA ALA A 123 -17.80 -2.19 7.10
C ALA A 123 -18.51 -1.20 8.03
N GLY A 124 -18.30 0.11 7.83
CA GLY A 124 -18.88 1.14 8.71
C GLY A 124 -18.33 1.12 10.14
N TYR A 125 -17.11 0.60 10.34
CA TYR A 125 -16.49 0.54 11.67
C TYR A 125 -16.19 1.92 12.28
N VAL A 126 -16.11 2.96 11.44
CA VAL A 126 -16.04 4.35 11.89
C VAL A 126 -17.29 5.06 11.39
N PRO A 127 -18.05 5.76 12.27
CA PRO A 127 -19.23 6.51 11.85
C PRO A 127 -18.95 7.47 10.70
N GLN A 128 -19.76 7.38 9.65
CA GLN A 128 -19.56 8.14 8.42
C GLN A 128 -19.59 9.65 8.68
N GLU A 129 -20.38 10.11 9.65
CA GLU A 129 -20.48 11.52 10.04
C GLU A 129 -19.17 12.06 10.61
N LEU A 130 -18.42 11.24 11.36
CA LEU A 130 -17.11 11.62 11.88
C LEU A 130 -16.08 11.71 10.74
N LEU A 131 -16.14 10.78 9.80
CA LEU A 131 -15.27 10.79 8.62
C LEU A 131 -15.55 11.98 7.70
N GLN A 132 -16.83 12.32 7.47
CA GLN A 132 -17.25 13.45 6.65
C GLN A 132 -16.84 14.80 7.25
N ARG A 133 -16.91 14.94 8.59
CA ARG A 133 -16.39 16.12 9.29
C ARG A 133 -14.88 16.28 9.08
N GLY A 134 -14.18 15.16 8.89
CA GLY A 134 -12.75 15.14 8.60
C GLY A 134 -11.93 15.84 9.69
N ASP A 135 -12.31 15.70 10.96
CA ASP A 135 -11.55 16.33 12.03
C ASP A 135 -10.20 15.61 12.22
N PRO A 136 -9.08 16.35 12.35
CA PRO A 136 -7.76 15.74 12.47
C PRO A 136 -7.63 14.66 13.57
N PRO A 137 -8.29 14.76 14.74
CA PRO A 137 -8.26 13.71 15.75
C PRO A 137 -8.85 12.38 15.28
N THR A 138 -9.99 12.37 14.59
CA THR A 138 -10.61 11.15 14.06
C THR A 138 -9.71 10.46 13.05
N ILE A 139 -9.12 11.23 12.14
CA ILE A 139 -8.21 10.69 11.12
C ILE A 139 -6.93 10.10 11.75
N LYS A 140 -6.36 10.76 12.76
CA LYS A 140 -5.22 10.22 13.52
C LYS A 140 -5.57 8.91 14.23
N ARG A 141 -6.78 8.81 14.79
CA ARG A 141 -7.26 7.58 15.45
C ARG A 141 -7.47 6.45 14.46
N LEU A 142 -8.12 6.72 13.32
CA LEU A 142 -8.28 5.74 12.24
C LEU A 142 -6.92 5.18 11.80
N ARG A 143 -5.93 6.04 11.58
CA ARG A 143 -4.56 5.59 11.29
C ARG A 143 -3.97 4.73 12.41
N ALA A 144 -4.09 5.14 13.67
CA ALA A 144 -3.56 4.38 14.80
C ALA A 144 -4.22 3.00 14.95
N VAL A 145 -5.49 2.88 14.58
CA VAL A 145 -6.21 1.59 14.51
C VAL A 145 -5.65 0.72 13.37
N ILE A 146 -5.50 1.29 12.16
CA ILE A 146 -4.95 0.57 11.00
C ILE A 146 -3.54 0.05 11.29
N ILE A 147 -2.66 0.90 11.85
CA ILE A 147 -1.29 0.51 12.20
C ILE A 147 -1.30 -0.64 13.22
N ARG A 148 -2.10 -0.55 14.28
CA ARG A 148 -2.20 -1.62 15.29
C ARG A 148 -2.71 -2.94 14.70
N ALA A 149 -3.76 -2.88 13.87
CA ALA A 149 -4.31 -4.05 13.22
C ALA A 149 -3.29 -4.72 12.29
N ARG A 150 -2.56 -3.91 11.53
CA ARG A 150 -1.47 -4.39 10.67
C ARG A 150 -0.35 -5.06 11.48
N GLU A 151 0.11 -4.42 12.55
CA GLU A 151 1.21 -4.96 13.38
C GLU A 151 0.84 -6.25 14.11
N ALA A 152 -0.45 -6.51 14.32
CA ALA A 152 -0.95 -7.73 14.96
C ALA A 152 -0.98 -8.95 14.04
N VAL A 153 -0.82 -8.79 12.72
CA VAL A 153 -0.95 -9.88 11.73
C VAL A 153 0.36 -10.08 10.96
N ASP A 154 0.78 -11.34 10.82
CA ASP A 154 1.95 -11.67 10.02
C ASP A 154 1.73 -11.29 8.53
N MET A 155 2.66 -10.50 7.98
CA MET A 155 2.63 -10.07 6.58
C MET A 155 3.23 -11.10 5.62
N SER A 156 3.92 -12.13 6.10
CA SER A 156 4.62 -13.13 5.27
C SER A 156 3.75 -13.74 4.16
N PRO A 157 2.46 -14.04 4.40
CA PRO A 157 1.56 -14.58 3.37
C PRO A 157 1.24 -13.57 2.27
N THR A 158 1.01 -12.30 2.63
CA THR A 158 0.86 -11.23 1.64
C THR A 158 2.17 -11.01 0.87
N GLN A 159 3.32 -11.05 1.55
CA GLN A 159 4.62 -10.96 0.88
C GLN A 159 4.82 -12.11 -0.13
N ALA A 160 4.37 -13.32 0.18
CA ALA A 160 4.45 -14.45 -0.74
C ALA A 160 3.61 -14.22 -2.00
N VAL A 161 2.39 -13.72 -1.84
CA VAL A 161 1.50 -13.31 -2.94
C VAL A 161 2.16 -12.22 -3.79
N MET A 162 2.72 -11.18 -3.17
CA MET A 162 3.40 -10.12 -3.89
C MET A 162 4.65 -10.63 -4.63
N ARG A 163 5.47 -11.48 -4.01
CA ARG A 163 6.64 -12.10 -4.66
C ARG A 163 6.23 -12.94 -5.87
N SER A 164 5.12 -13.67 -5.79
CA SER A 164 4.55 -14.41 -6.92
C SER A 164 4.17 -13.45 -8.06
N ALA A 165 3.43 -12.38 -7.75
CA ALA A 165 3.01 -11.38 -8.73
C ALA A 165 4.19 -10.62 -9.40
N PHE A 166 5.22 -10.25 -8.63
CA PHE A 166 6.42 -9.58 -9.13
C PHE A 166 7.46 -10.52 -9.76
N GLY A 167 7.34 -11.83 -9.55
CA GLY A 167 8.23 -12.87 -10.09
C GLY A 167 8.17 -13.05 -11.62
N VAL A 168 7.71 -12.03 -12.34
CA VAL A 168 7.65 -11.99 -13.81
C VAL A 168 9.06 -12.11 -14.40
N GLY A 169 9.19 -12.67 -15.60
CA GLY A 169 10.44 -12.72 -16.33
C GLY A 169 11.17 -11.36 -16.32
N ARG A 170 12.49 -11.40 -16.15
CA ARG A 170 13.35 -10.20 -15.99
C ARG A 170 13.14 -9.14 -17.05
N GLU A 171 12.84 -9.56 -18.27
CA GLU A 171 12.59 -8.70 -19.43
C GLU A 171 11.33 -7.86 -19.22
N VAL A 172 10.19 -8.51 -18.96
CA VAL A 172 8.91 -7.84 -18.69
C VAL A 172 9.00 -6.91 -17.48
N PHE A 173 9.68 -7.36 -16.42
CA PHE A 173 9.88 -6.54 -15.22
C PHE A 173 10.75 -5.30 -15.51
N GLY A 174 11.78 -5.44 -16.35
CA GLY A 174 12.62 -4.33 -16.79
C GLY A 174 11.89 -3.33 -17.68
N GLU A 175 11.01 -3.82 -18.57
CA GLU A 175 10.17 -2.97 -19.43
C GLU A 175 9.18 -2.13 -18.61
N VAL A 176 8.44 -2.76 -17.70
CA VAL A 176 7.51 -2.08 -16.80
C VAL A 176 8.23 -1.04 -15.95
N LEU A 177 9.40 -1.38 -15.40
CA LEU A 177 10.21 -0.43 -14.62
C LEU A 177 10.69 0.76 -15.47
N SER A 178 11.14 0.49 -16.70
CA SER A 178 11.62 1.54 -17.62
C SER A 178 10.50 2.52 -17.98
N ALA A 179 9.32 1.99 -18.31
CA ALA A 179 8.12 2.78 -18.58
C ALA A 179 7.73 3.62 -17.35
N LEU A 180 7.60 2.98 -16.19
CA LEU A 180 7.25 3.64 -14.93
C LEU A 180 8.23 4.75 -14.58
N ARG A 181 9.54 4.49 -14.68
CA ARG A 181 10.57 5.50 -14.41
C ARG A 181 10.45 6.68 -15.35
N LYS A 182 10.24 6.44 -16.65
CA LYS A 182 10.04 7.51 -17.63
C LYS A 182 8.83 8.34 -17.26
N THR A 183 7.71 7.70 -16.94
CA THR A 183 6.44 8.33 -16.59
C THR A 183 6.53 9.17 -15.31
N LEU A 184 7.08 8.61 -14.23
CA LEU A 184 7.19 9.27 -12.94
C LEU A 184 8.18 10.46 -12.94
N LEU A 185 9.23 10.37 -13.77
CA LEU A 185 10.25 11.42 -13.90
C LEU A 185 9.91 12.49 -14.96
N THR A 186 8.76 12.40 -15.64
CA THR A 186 8.34 13.46 -16.58
C THR A 186 8.00 14.77 -15.87
N SER A 187 8.01 15.89 -16.61
CA SER A 187 7.63 17.22 -16.14
C SER A 187 6.10 17.45 -16.06
N LYS A 188 5.30 16.43 -16.33
CA LYS A 188 3.82 16.52 -16.33
C LYS A 188 3.26 16.80 -14.93
N SER A 189 2.01 17.23 -14.89
CA SER A 189 1.25 17.39 -13.64
C SER A 189 1.23 16.05 -12.87
N GLU A 190 1.13 16.12 -11.54
CA GLU A 190 1.19 14.93 -10.67
C GLU A 190 0.07 13.92 -10.97
N GLY A 191 -1.15 14.40 -11.20
CA GLY A 191 -2.29 13.56 -11.53
C GLY A 191 -2.10 12.79 -12.84
N GLU A 192 -1.57 13.46 -13.87
CA GLU A 192 -1.27 12.83 -15.17
C GLU A 192 -0.20 11.76 -15.06
N ARG A 193 0.87 12.02 -14.28
CA ARG A 193 1.95 11.05 -14.07
C ARG A 193 1.42 9.77 -13.43
N LEU A 194 0.61 9.90 -12.39
CA LEU A 194 0.11 8.73 -11.67
C LEU A 194 -0.92 7.96 -12.49
N SER A 195 -1.76 8.65 -13.28
CA SER A 195 -2.70 7.99 -14.20
C SER A 195 -1.97 7.18 -15.27
N ALA A 196 -0.93 7.74 -15.90
CA ALA A 196 -0.13 7.00 -16.87
C ALA A 196 0.66 5.85 -16.22
N ALA A 197 1.18 6.06 -15.00
CA ALA A 197 1.89 5.02 -14.27
C ALA A 197 0.98 3.83 -13.92
N LYS A 198 -0.30 4.09 -13.62
CA LYS A 198 -1.32 3.04 -13.41
C LYS A 198 -1.47 2.14 -14.65
N GLU A 199 -1.42 2.71 -15.85
CA GLU A 199 -1.46 1.95 -17.11
C GLU A 199 -0.20 1.08 -17.26
N ASP A 200 0.98 1.64 -16.98
CA ASP A 200 2.27 0.93 -17.08
C ASP A 200 2.34 -0.32 -16.18
N VAL A 201 1.65 -0.31 -15.03
CA VAL A 201 1.65 -1.43 -14.08
C VAL A 201 0.43 -2.36 -14.19
N GLY A 202 -0.43 -2.18 -15.20
CA GLY A 202 -1.68 -2.93 -15.33
C GLY A 202 -1.48 -4.45 -15.27
N GLY A 203 -0.49 -4.97 -15.98
CA GLY A 203 -0.20 -6.41 -15.99
C GLY A 203 0.27 -6.98 -14.65
N ILE A 204 0.95 -6.19 -13.81
CA ILE A 204 1.31 -6.59 -12.44
C ILE A 204 0.09 -6.49 -11.53
N THR A 205 -0.73 -5.46 -11.72
CA THR A 205 -1.97 -5.24 -10.96
C THR A 205 -2.93 -6.41 -11.12
N ASP A 206 -3.18 -6.83 -12.36
CA ASP A 206 -4.07 -7.96 -12.65
C ASP A 206 -3.57 -9.25 -12.00
N ARG A 207 -2.24 -9.47 -11.99
CA ARG A 207 -1.62 -10.60 -11.29
C ARG A 207 -1.80 -10.51 -9.78
N ILE A 208 -1.61 -9.34 -9.17
CA ILE A 208 -1.85 -9.17 -7.73
C ILE A 208 -3.31 -9.52 -7.41
N VAL A 209 -4.27 -9.01 -8.19
CA VAL A 209 -5.70 -9.32 -7.99
C VAL A 209 -5.96 -10.82 -8.12
N ASP A 210 -5.43 -11.46 -9.15
CA ASP A 210 -5.55 -12.91 -9.38
C ASP A 210 -4.94 -13.73 -8.24
N GLU A 211 -3.70 -13.44 -7.85
CA GLU A 211 -2.97 -14.15 -6.80
C GLU A 211 -3.66 -13.95 -5.43
N VAL A 212 -4.16 -12.74 -5.15
CA VAL A 212 -4.95 -12.47 -3.95
C VAL A 212 -6.21 -13.34 -3.94
N ARG A 213 -6.99 -13.34 -5.03
CA ARG A 213 -8.22 -14.13 -5.12
C ARG A 213 -7.97 -15.64 -5.02
N ARG A 214 -6.85 -16.12 -5.57
CA ARG A 214 -6.53 -17.56 -5.59
C ARG A 214 -5.94 -18.04 -4.27
N HIS A 215 -5.03 -17.28 -3.68
CA HIS A 215 -4.12 -17.78 -2.64
C HIS A 215 -4.19 -16.99 -1.33
N TRP A 216 -4.69 -15.76 -1.33
CA TRP A 216 -4.69 -14.93 -0.14
C TRP A 216 -5.93 -15.16 0.72
N SER A 217 -5.73 -15.84 1.85
CA SER A 217 -6.79 -16.14 2.84
C SER A 217 -6.70 -15.32 4.12
N HIS A 218 -5.87 -14.25 4.15
CA HIS A 218 -5.54 -13.52 5.38
C HIS A 218 -6.48 -12.36 5.70
N GLY A 219 -7.48 -12.10 4.85
CA GLY A 219 -8.46 -11.03 5.08
C GLY A 219 -9.21 -11.18 6.40
N ALA A 220 -9.64 -12.39 6.77
CA ALA A 220 -10.37 -12.62 8.02
C ALA A 220 -9.54 -12.29 9.27
N ALA A 221 -8.24 -12.65 9.27
CA ALA A 221 -7.34 -12.33 10.38
C ALA A 221 -7.10 -10.82 10.50
N LEU A 222 -7.00 -10.11 9.37
CA LEU A 222 -6.88 -8.65 9.34
C LEU A 222 -8.17 -7.95 9.81
N ASP A 223 -9.34 -8.43 9.39
CA ASP A 223 -10.63 -7.88 9.85
C ASP A 223 -10.81 -8.09 11.36
N GLU A 224 -10.42 -9.25 11.89
CA GLU A 224 -10.47 -9.52 13.33
C GLU A 224 -9.50 -8.61 14.10
N ALA A 225 -8.26 -8.46 13.63
CA ALA A 225 -7.29 -7.54 14.23
C ALA A 225 -7.75 -6.08 14.16
N LEU A 226 -8.45 -5.70 13.08
CA LEU A 226 -9.06 -4.39 12.90
C LEU A 226 -10.16 -4.16 13.95
N ARG A 227 -11.12 -5.09 14.08
CA ARG A 227 -12.18 -5.04 15.09
C ARG A 227 -11.61 -4.94 16.51
N ALA A 228 -10.63 -5.77 16.86
CA ALA A 228 -9.97 -5.72 18.15
C ALA A 228 -9.28 -4.37 18.40
N SER A 229 -8.61 -3.82 17.38
CA SER A 229 -7.96 -2.51 17.46
C SER A 229 -8.95 -1.35 17.61
N ILE A 230 -10.12 -1.47 16.98
CA ILE A 230 -11.23 -0.53 17.13
C ILE A 230 -11.79 -0.61 18.54
N GLN A 231 -12.10 -1.79 19.07
CA GLN A 231 -12.62 -1.95 20.45
C GLN A 231 -11.67 -1.38 21.50
N LEU A 232 -10.35 -1.60 21.34
CA LEU A 232 -9.32 -0.97 22.17
C LEU A 232 -9.27 0.56 22.02
N GLY A 233 -9.80 1.09 20.91
CA GLY A 233 -9.97 2.51 20.62
C GLY A 233 -11.39 3.05 20.80
N GLU A 234 -12.40 2.22 21.09
CA GLU A 234 -13.82 2.60 21.16
C GLU A 234 -14.11 3.44 22.39
N SER A 235 -13.31 3.31 23.46
CA SER A 235 -13.31 4.28 24.56
C SER A 235 -12.95 5.72 24.11
N ILE A 236 -12.57 5.91 22.85
CA ILE A 236 -12.02 7.14 22.28
C ILE A 236 -12.94 7.71 21.18
N PHE A 237 -13.83 6.92 20.57
CA PHE A 237 -14.85 7.42 19.61
C PHE A 237 -16.18 7.82 20.27
N ASP A 238 -16.31 7.66 21.60
CA ASP A 238 -17.46 8.14 22.36
C ASP A 238 -17.50 9.69 22.37
N PRO A 239 -18.58 10.32 21.85
CA PRO A 239 -18.72 11.78 21.87
C PRO A 239 -18.76 12.38 23.28
N LYS A 240 -18.92 11.57 24.34
CA LYS A 240 -18.92 12.01 25.74
C LYS A 240 -17.53 12.12 26.38
N SER A 241 -16.45 11.80 25.66
CA SER A 241 -15.07 11.86 26.18
C SER A 241 -14.39 13.23 26.00
N ARG A 242 -15.14 14.31 25.75
CA ARG A 242 -14.64 15.70 25.67
C ARG A 242 -15.28 16.56 26.74
#